data_AF-K2IN00-F1
#
_entry.id   AF-K2IN00-F1
#
_cell.length_a   1.000
_cell.length_b   1.000
_cell.length_c   1.000
_cell.angle_alpha   90.00
_cell.angle_beta   90.00
_cell.angle_gamma   90.00
#
_symmetry.space_group_name_H-M   'P 1'
#
loop_
_entity.id
_entity.type
_entity.pdbx_description
1 polymer ?
#
loop_
_entity_poly.entity_id
_entity_poly.type
_entity_poly.pdbx_seq_one_letter_code
_entity_poly.pdbx_strand_id
1 'polypeptide(L)'
;MPILYEVHTLKGGNWMIDSTYSDRDKAVDTAKQLYAEKRFEGVKVIKDDYDADANQGREIVIYDTSKPATEKRTLVKETPKAAPAAADTKANVDFKHHKHKAGAKAEVSVFLRSVIWLLVILGAGITIIWLLFAFTDFLAGAGIMR
;
A
#
# COMPACT_ATOMS: atom_id res chain seq x y z
N MET A 1 -2.28 5.78 -25.49
CA MET A 1 -3.34 6.35 -24.63
C MET A 1 -2.90 7.73 -24.13
N PRO A 2 -3.76 8.61 -23.60
CA PRO A 2 -3.31 9.89 -23.05
C PRO A 2 -2.45 9.68 -21.80
N ILE A 3 -1.43 10.51 -21.63
CA ILE A 3 -0.61 10.58 -20.42
C ILE A 3 -1.50 10.98 -19.25
N LEU A 4 -1.42 10.25 -18.14
CA LEU A 4 -2.13 10.54 -16.89
C LEU A 4 -1.15 10.95 -15.80
N TYR A 5 -1.59 11.82 -14.90
CA TYR A 5 -0.85 12.21 -13.71
C TYR A 5 -1.66 11.87 -12.48
N GLU A 6 -1.07 11.16 -11.54
CA GLU A 6 -1.72 10.75 -10.29
C GLU A 6 -1.05 11.44 -9.11
N VAL A 7 -1.84 12.02 -8.23
CA VAL A 7 -1.39 12.58 -6.96
C VAL A 7 -1.65 11.56 -5.87
N HIS A 8 -0.61 11.19 -5.14
CA HIS A 8 -0.68 10.22 -4.05
C HIS A 8 -0.32 10.90 -2.73
N THR A 9 -1.06 10.60 -1.67
CA THR A 9 -0.82 11.09 -0.31
C THR A 9 -0.37 9.95 0.59
N LEU A 10 0.54 10.25 1.52
CA LEU A 10 1.04 9.30 2.52
C LEU A 10 0.31 9.55 3.85
N LYS A 11 -0.40 8.54 4.35
CA LYS A 11 -1.10 8.59 5.63
C LYS A 11 -0.93 7.25 6.37
N GLY A 12 -0.38 7.30 7.58
CA GLY A 12 -0.15 6.10 8.39
C GLY A 12 0.78 5.11 7.69
N GLY A 13 1.80 5.60 6.98
CA GLY A 13 2.75 4.76 6.23
C GLY A 13 2.21 4.15 4.92
N ASN A 14 0.97 4.44 4.53
CA ASN A 14 0.36 3.92 3.29
C ASN A 14 0.17 5.04 2.25
N TRP A 15 0.54 4.74 1.00
CA TRP A 15 0.27 5.62 -0.14
C TRP A 15 -1.14 5.40 -0.66
N MET A 16 -1.91 6.47 -0.81
CA MET A 16 -3.26 6.46 -1.37
C MET A 16 -3.36 7.44 -2.52
N ILE A 17 -4.05 7.07 -3.60
CA ILE A 17 -4.39 7.99 -4.69
C ILE A 17 -5.42 8.99 -4.16
N ASP A 18 -5.09 10.26 -4.25
CA ASP A 18 -6.00 11.35 -3.92
C ASP A 18 -6.79 11.79 -5.16
N SER A 19 -6.08 12.06 -6.25
CA SER A 19 -6.65 12.64 -7.46
C SER A 19 -5.84 12.30 -8.71
N THR A 20 -6.49 12.34 -9.87
CA THR A 20 -5.86 12.12 -11.18
C THR A 20 -6.13 13.29 -12.12
N TYR A 21 -5.16 13.59 -12.97
CA TYR A 21 -5.15 14.76 -13.83
C TYR A 21 -4.58 14.41 -15.22
N SER A 22 -5.08 15.07 -16.25
CA SER A 22 -4.48 15.03 -17.59
C SER A 22 -3.33 16.04 -17.76
N ASP A 23 -3.25 17.03 -16.86
CA ASP A 23 -2.27 18.11 -16.89
C ASP A 23 -1.26 17.97 -15.75
N ARG A 24 0.03 18.07 -16.10
CA ARG A 24 1.15 17.91 -15.18
C ARG A 24 1.17 18.98 -14.10
N ASP A 25 1.02 20.24 -14.51
CA ASP A 25 1.26 21.38 -13.63
C ASP A 25 0.13 21.50 -12.62
N LYS A 26 -1.12 21.22 -13.04
CA LYS A 26 -2.26 21.08 -12.12
C LYS A 26 -2.03 19.99 -11.08
N ALA A 27 -1.55 18.81 -11.49
CA ALA A 27 -1.27 17.72 -10.55
C ALA A 27 -0.20 18.11 -9.52
N VAL A 28 0.88 18.77 -9.97
CA VAL A 28 1.96 19.22 -9.11
C VAL A 28 1.51 20.33 -8.16
N ASP A 29 0.69 21.28 -8.62
CA ASP A 29 0.19 22.35 -7.77
C ASP A 29 -0.78 21.85 -6.70
N THR A 30 -1.67 20.92 -7.05
CA THR A 30 -2.48 20.20 -6.06
C THR A 30 -1.60 19.49 -5.04
N ALA A 31 -0.56 18.78 -5.50
CA ALA A 31 0.34 18.07 -4.60
C ALA A 31 1.08 18.99 -3.61
N LYS A 32 1.50 20.18 -4.07
CA LYS A 32 2.08 21.20 -3.19
C LYS A 32 1.05 21.71 -2.18
N GLN A 33 -0.19 21.97 -2.61
CA GLN A 33 -1.25 22.42 -1.73
C GLN A 33 -1.55 21.38 -0.64
N LEU A 34 -1.72 20.11 -1.01
CA LEU A 34 -1.96 19.02 -0.07
C LEU A 34 -0.81 18.88 0.93
N TYR A 35 0.44 19.00 0.48
CA TYR A 35 1.58 18.96 1.38
C TYR A 35 1.61 20.17 2.33
N ALA A 36 1.21 21.35 1.86
CA ALA A 36 1.13 22.57 2.67
C ALA A 36 0.08 22.48 3.79
N GLU A 37 -0.95 21.65 3.65
CA GLU A 37 -1.94 21.41 4.70
C GLU A 37 -1.36 20.70 5.94
N LYS A 38 -0.17 20.08 5.83
CA LYS A 38 0.51 19.32 6.91
C LYS A 38 -0.32 18.18 7.51
N ARG A 39 -1.35 17.72 6.78
CA ARG A 39 -2.23 16.60 7.17
C ARG A 39 -1.68 15.25 6.71
N PHE A 40 -0.73 15.27 5.79
CA PHE A 40 -0.12 14.09 5.18
C PHE A 40 1.37 14.06 5.49
N GLU A 41 1.91 12.86 5.67
CA GLU A 41 3.33 12.64 5.96
C GLU A 41 4.22 12.95 4.74
N GLY A 42 3.65 12.82 3.54
CA GLY A 42 4.30 13.04 2.27
C GLY A 42 3.28 13.04 1.14
N VAL A 43 3.67 13.64 0.02
CA VAL A 43 2.88 13.69 -1.20
C VAL A 43 3.81 13.41 -2.37
N LYS A 44 3.37 12.61 -3.33
CA LYS A 44 4.09 12.35 -4.57
C LYS A 44 3.16 12.49 -5.77
N VAL A 45 3.73 12.79 -6.93
CA VAL A 45 3.02 12.80 -8.20
C VAL A 45 3.70 11.83 -9.15
N ILE A 46 2.91 10.97 -9.76
CA ILE A 46 3.35 9.97 -10.72
C ILE A 46 2.78 10.34 -12.09
N LYS A 47 3.62 10.31 -13.11
CA LYS A 47 3.21 10.32 -14.51
C LYS A 47 3.06 8.86 -14.94
N ASP A 48 1.87 8.48 -15.36
CA ASP A 48 1.60 7.21 -16.02
C ASP A 48 1.54 7.42 -17.55
N ASP A 49 2.43 6.72 -18.25
CA ASP A 49 2.61 6.80 -19.69
C ASP A 49 2.49 5.38 -20.28
N TYR A 50 1.32 5.08 -20.83
CA TYR A 50 1.04 3.80 -21.45
C TYR A 50 1.20 3.85 -22.97
N ASP A 51 2.22 3.13 -23.44
CA ASP A 51 2.51 2.87 -24.83
C ASP A 51 1.71 1.66 -25.30
N ALA A 52 0.68 1.91 -26.12
CA ALA A 52 -0.20 0.87 -26.63
C ALA A 52 0.46 0.03 -27.74
N ASP A 53 1.43 0.61 -28.47
CA ASP A 53 2.11 -0.07 -29.58
C ASP A 53 3.13 -1.07 -29.04
N ALA A 54 3.82 -0.70 -27.96
CA ALA A 54 4.74 -1.59 -27.25
C ALA A 54 4.04 -2.47 -26.19
N ASN A 55 2.77 -2.21 -25.86
CA ASN A 55 2.04 -2.77 -24.72
C ASN A 55 2.84 -2.63 -23.41
N GLN A 56 3.39 -1.44 -23.16
CA GLN A 56 4.24 -1.14 -22.01
C GLN A 56 3.71 0.08 -21.26
N GLY A 57 3.52 -0.08 -19.94
CA GLY A 57 3.27 1.04 -19.03
C GLY A 57 4.57 1.55 -18.43
N ARG A 58 4.76 2.87 -18.41
CA ARG A 58 5.88 3.53 -17.73
C ARG A 58 5.34 4.49 -16.69
N GLU A 59 5.66 4.22 -15.43
CA GLU A 59 5.37 5.11 -14.32
C GLU A 59 6.63 5.90 -13.93
N ILE A 60 6.52 7.23 -13.91
CA ILE A 60 7.63 8.14 -13.59
C ILE A 60 7.20 9.07 -12.45
N VAL A 61 7.91 9.02 -11.33
CA VAL A 61 7.70 9.97 -10.23
C VAL A 61 8.22 11.35 -10.65
N ILE A 62 7.35 12.35 -10.71
CA ILE A 62 7.69 13.72 -11.13
C ILE A 62 7.79 14.71 -9.96
N TYR A 63 7.23 14.36 -8.81
CA TYR A 63 7.30 15.13 -7.57
C TYR A 63 7.22 14.18 -6.38
N ASP A 64 8.01 14.40 -5.34
CA ASP A 64 8.02 13.59 -4.12
C ASP A 64 8.53 14.44 -2.96
N THR A 65 7.72 14.57 -1.90
CA THR A 65 8.10 15.28 -0.66
C THR A 65 8.44 14.33 0.49
N SER A 66 8.25 13.02 0.31
CA SER A 66 8.58 12.01 1.33
C SER A 66 10.08 11.71 1.40
N LYS A 67 10.81 11.98 0.31
CA LYS A 67 12.27 11.86 0.27
C LYS A 67 12.91 13.20 0.62
N PRO A 68 13.91 13.24 1.53
CA PRO A 68 14.70 14.45 1.71
C PRO A 68 15.33 14.82 0.37
N ALA A 69 15.40 16.12 0.07
CA ALA A 69 15.77 16.73 -1.23
C ALA A 69 17.19 16.39 -1.77
N THR A 70 17.83 15.33 -1.27
CA THR A 70 19.13 14.82 -1.68
C THR A 70 18.94 13.58 -2.55
N GLU A 71 18.33 13.71 -3.72
CA GLU A 71 18.61 12.80 -4.83
C GLU A 71 18.28 13.52 -6.14
N LYS A 72 19.29 14.28 -6.57
CA LYS A 72 19.31 14.99 -7.85
C LYS A 72 19.30 13.95 -8.97
N ARG A 73 18.11 13.68 -9.50
CA ARG A 73 17.82 13.53 -10.94
C ARG A 73 18.81 12.65 -11.73
N THR A 74 18.55 11.34 -11.83
CA THR A 74 18.96 10.58 -13.02
C THR A 74 17.90 10.80 -14.10
N LEU A 75 18.10 11.87 -14.88
CA LEU A 75 17.52 11.99 -16.21
C LEU A 75 17.98 10.78 -17.02
N VAL A 76 17.15 9.75 -17.16
CA VAL A 76 17.32 8.77 -18.22
C VAL A 76 16.92 9.47 -19.52
N LYS A 77 17.91 10.14 -20.10
CA LYS A 77 17.87 10.64 -21.47
C LYS A 77 18.10 9.45 -22.39
N GLU A 78 17.06 8.67 -22.68
CA GLU A 78 17.13 7.66 -23.73
C GLU A 78 17.09 8.35 -25.09
N THR A 79 18.28 8.60 -25.63
CA THR A 79 18.52 8.87 -27.05
C THR A 79 18.97 7.54 -27.68
N PRO A 80 18.57 7.21 -28.92
CA PRO A 80 18.58 5.84 -29.42
C PRO A 80 19.97 5.27 -29.72
N LYS A 81 20.18 4.01 -29.30
CA LYS A 81 20.94 2.94 -29.95
C LYS A 81 22.37 3.28 -30.43
N ALA A 82 23.36 2.92 -29.60
CA ALA A 82 24.76 2.75 -29.98
C ALA A 82 25.04 1.34 -30.51
N ALA A 83 26.11 1.21 -31.31
CA ALA A 83 26.89 -0.01 -31.49
C ALA A 83 28.39 0.39 -31.56
N PRO A 84 29.36 -0.51 -31.31
CA PRO A 84 29.87 -0.80 -29.97
C PRO A 84 31.41 -0.78 -29.89
N ALA A 85 32.00 -0.54 -28.70
CA ALA A 85 33.36 -1.00 -28.40
C ALA A 85 33.66 -0.98 -26.89
N ALA A 86 33.99 -2.17 -26.38
CA ALA A 86 34.88 -2.53 -25.27
C ALA A 86 35.31 -1.47 -24.23
N ALA A 87 35.12 -1.77 -22.95
CA ALA A 87 36.16 -2.36 -22.09
C ALA A 87 35.70 -2.43 -20.63
N ASP A 88 36.14 -3.50 -19.97
CA ASP A 88 35.90 -3.91 -18.60
C ASP A 88 36.07 -2.83 -17.52
N THR A 89 35.23 -2.89 -16.47
CA THR A 89 35.71 -3.03 -15.09
C THR A 89 34.57 -3.56 -14.22
N LYS A 90 34.83 -4.66 -13.52
CA LYS A 90 33.94 -5.27 -12.53
C LYS A 90 33.67 -4.28 -11.38
N ALA A 91 32.40 -3.92 -11.19
CA ALA A 91 31.89 -3.56 -9.88
C ALA A 91 30.81 -4.59 -9.54
N ASN A 92 31.21 -5.59 -8.76
CA ASN A 92 30.28 -6.49 -8.09
C ASN A 92 29.52 -5.67 -7.07
N VAL A 93 28.39 -5.10 -7.50
CA VAL A 93 27.41 -4.52 -6.58
C VAL A 93 26.51 -5.68 -6.17
N ASP A 94 26.87 -6.29 -5.06
CA ASP A 94 26.04 -7.28 -4.38
C ASP A 94 24.79 -6.55 -3.87
N PHE A 95 23.77 -6.44 -4.74
CA PHE A 95 22.45 -5.97 -4.37
C PHE A 95 21.78 -7.06 -3.55
N LYS A 96 22.19 -7.17 -2.29
CA LYS A 96 21.50 -7.95 -1.27
C LYS A 96 20.07 -7.42 -1.19
N HIS A 97 19.19 -8.07 -1.94
CA HIS A 97 17.76 -7.82 -1.98
C HIS A 97 17.21 -8.14 -0.60
N HIS A 98 17.24 -7.18 0.32
CA HIS A 98 16.28 -7.13 1.40
C HIS A 98 14.93 -6.80 0.77
N LYS A 99 14.33 -7.86 0.21
CA LYS A 99 12.95 -7.91 -0.24
C LYS A 99 12.10 -7.62 0.99
N HIS A 100 11.78 -6.35 1.22
CA HIS A 100 10.73 -5.94 2.15
C HIS A 100 9.39 -6.48 1.61
N LYS A 101 9.14 -7.77 1.83
CA LYS A 101 7.80 -8.36 1.79
C LYS A 101 7.05 -7.91 3.05
N ALA A 102 6.79 -6.61 3.17
CA ALA A 102 6.13 -6.02 4.34
C ALA A 102 4.65 -5.71 4.11
N GLY A 103 4.15 -5.75 2.87
CA GLY A 103 2.71 -5.54 2.60
C GLY A 103 1.84 -6.76 2.91
N ALA A 104 2.27 -7.95 2.45
CA ALA A 104 1.46 -9.16 2.57
C ALA A 104 1.34 -9.71 4.01
N LYS A 105 2.32 -9.44 4.89
CA LYS A 105 2.27 -9.93 6.28
C LYS A 105 1.40 -9.05 7.19
N ALA A 106 1.32 -7.75 6.90
CA ALA A 106 0.51 -6.82 7.69
C ALA A 106 -0.99 -7.08 7.51
N GLU A 107 -1.44 -7.29 6.26
CA GLU A 107 -2.86 -7.60 5.99
C GLU A 107 -3.28 -8.96 6.53
N VAL A 108 -2.43 -9.99 6.38
CA VAL A 108 -2.68 -11.32 6.97
C VAL A 108 -2.73 -11.23 8.51
N SER A 109 -1.94 -10.35 9.13
CA SER A 109 -1.96 -10.16 10.59
C SER A 109 -3.28 -9.56 11.08
N VAL A 110 -3.85 -8.58 10.35
CA VAL A 110 -5.14 -7.98 10.72
C VAL A 110 -6.29 -8.95 10.47
N PHE A 111 -6.30 -9.63 9.31
CA PHE A 111 -7.33 -10.62 8.98
C PHE A 111 -7.33 -11.79 9.98
N LEU A 112 -6.17 -12.38 10.25
CA LEU A 112 -6.04 -13.50 11.17
C LEU A 112 -6.44 -13.11 12.61
N ARG A 113 -6.07 -11.90 13.05
CA ARG A 113 -6.48 -11.37 14.36
C ARG A 113 -8.00 -11.20 14.45
N SER A 114 -8.65 -10.69 13.40
CA SER A 114 -10.11 -10.57 13.34
C SER A 114 -10.82 -11.92 13.37
N VAL A 115 -10.31 -12.92 12.65
CA VAL A 115 -10.88 -14.29 12.67
C VAL A 115 -10.76 -14.91 14.06
N ILE A 116 -9.62 -14.75 14.73
CA ILE A 116 -9.43 -15.26 16.10
C ILE A 116 -10.44 -14.62 17.07
N TRP A 117 -10.62 -13.29 17.02
CA TRP A 117 -11.59 -12.60 17.87
C TRP A 117 -13.03 -13.05 17.61
N LEU A 118 -13.39 -13.29 16.34
CA LEU A 118 -14.71 -13.80 15.99
C LEU A 118 -14.96 -15.20 16.58
N LEU A 119 -13.96 -16.10 16.52
CA LEU A 119 -14.07 -17.44 17.10
C LEU A 119 -14.18 -17.40 18.63
N VAL A 120 -13.48 -16.48 19.30
CA VAL A 120 -13.59 -16.30 20.76
C VAL A 120 -15.00 -15.85 21.15
N ILE A 121 -15.57 -14.87 20.44
CA ILE A 121 -16.94 -14.38 20.72
C ILE A 121 -17.96 -15.50 20.47
N LEU A 122 -17.81 -16.24 19.36
CA LEU A 122 -18.70 -17.34 19.03
C LEU A 122 -18.60 -18.47 20.06
N GLY A 123 -17.38 -18.85 20.45
CA GLY A 123 -17.15 -19.85 21.49
C GLY A 123 -17.73 -19.45 22.84
N ALA A 124 -17.49 -18.21 23.29
CA ALA A 124 -18.06 -17.68 24.52
C ALA A 124 -19.60 -17.71 24.49
N GLY A 125 -20.21 -17.28 23.38
CA GLY A 125 -21.67 -17.35 23.20
C GLY A 125 -22.21 -18.78 23.31
N ILE A 126 -21.58 -19.75 22.64
CA ILE A 126 -21.98 -21.16 22.69
C ILE A 126 -21.84 -21.71 24.12
N THR A 127 -20.76 -21.40 24.83
CA THR A 127 -20.57 -21.87 26.22
C THR A 127 -21.62 -21.31 27.18
N ILE A 128 -22.02 -20.05 27.02
CA ILE A 128 -23.08 -19.43 27.85
C ILE A 128 -24.42 -20.09 27.57
N ILE A 129 -24.75 -20.33 26.31
CA ILE A 129 -25.99 -21.03 25.92
C ILE A 129 -26.01 -22.45 26.52
N TRP A 130 -24.89 -23.16 26.44
CA TRP A 130 -24.79 -24.51 26.99
C TRP A 130 -24.93 -24.53 28.52
N LEU A 131 -24.34 -23.55 29.22
CA LEU A 131 -24.51 -23.39 30.67
C LEU A 131 -25.95 -23.05 31.07
N LEU A 132 -26.64 -22.20 30.30
CA LEU A 132 -28.05 -21.91 30.54
C LEU A 132 -28.91 -23.15 30.35
N PHE A 133 -28.65 -23.94 29.30
CA PHE A 133 -29.40 -25.17 29.04
C PHE A 133 -29.15 -26.25 30.11
N ALA A 134 -27.88 -26.46 30.49
CA ALA A 134 -27.52 -27.36 31.58
C ALA A 134 -28.09 -26.91 32.93
N PHE A 135 -28.14 -25.60 33.18
CA PHE A 135 -28.75 -25.03 34.38
C PHE A 135 -30.27 -25.19 34.39
N THR A 136 -30.96 -25.03 33.25
CA THR A 136 -32.40 -25.30 33.14
C THR A 136 -32.72 -26.78 33.35
N ASP A 137 -31.93 -27.69 32.78
CA ASP A 137 -32.09 -29.13 32.99
C ASP A 137 -31.84 -29.54 34.44
N PHE A 138 -30.85 -28.92 35.10
CA PHE A 138 -30.60 -29.11 36.53
C PHE A 138 -31.77 -28.62 37.40
N LEU A 139 -32.34 -27.44 37.12
CA LEU A 139 -33.49 -26.92 37.87
C LEU A 139 -34.77 -27.76 37.65
N ALA A 140 -34.98 -28.26 36.43
CA ALA A 140 -36.09 -29.16 36.12
C ALA A 140 -35.93 -30.54 36.78
N GLY A 141 -34.71 -31.10 36.75
CA GLY A 141 -34.39 -32.38 37.40
C GLY A 141 -34.38 -32.32 38.93
N ALA A 142 -34.06 -31.16 39.51
CA ALA A 142 -34.12 -30.91 40.95
C ALA A 142 -35.55 -30.61 41.47
N GLY A 143 -36.56 -30.55 40.59
CA GLY A 143 -37.96 -30.29 40.95
C GLY A 143 -38.24 -28.88 41.45
N ILE A 144 -37.36 -27.92 41.15
CA ILE A 144 -37.45 -26.52 41.59
C ILE A 144 -38.38 -25.71 40.67
N MET A 145 -38.53 -26.13 39.41
CA MET A 145 -39.63 -25.68 38.55
C MET A 145 -40.76 -26.71 38.59
N ARG A 146 -41.91 -26.31 39.12
CA ARG A 146 -43.17 -27.02 39.01
C ARG A 146 -44.22 -26.07 38.46
#